data_AF-A0A7K7Q2G2-F1
#
_entry.id   AF-A0A7K7Q2G2-F1
#
_cell.length_a   1.000
_cell.length_b   1.000
_cell.length_c   1.000
_cell.angle_alpha   90.00
_cell.angle_beta   90.00
_cell.angle_gamma   90.00
#
_symmetry.space_group_name_H-M   'P 1'
#
loop_
_entity.id
_entity.type
_entity.pdbx_description
1 polymer ?
#
loop_
_entity_poly.entity_id
_entity_poly.type
_entity_poly.pdbx_seq_one_letter_code
_entity_poly.pdbx_strand_id
1 'polypeptide(L)'
;QAFTILCDVLMIFSHQIMTGGRDMLEPLVYTPDSSLQSELLSFILDHVFIDQDDDNNNGQQDDEASKIEALHKRRNLLAAFCKLIVYTVVEMNTAADIFKQYMKYYNDYGDIIKETMSKTRQIDKIQCAKTLILSLQQV
;
A
#
# COMPACT_ATOMS: atom_id res chain seq x y z
N GLN A 1 -8.52 12.05 -1.98
CA GLN A 1 -7.57 13.08 -1.51
C GLN A 1 -7.25 12.91 -0.02
N ALA A 2 -8.25 12.71 0.85
CA ALA A 2 -8.02 12.43 2.28
C ALA A 2 -7.04 11.28 2.54
N PHE A 3 -7.18 10.16 1.81
CA PHE A 3 -6.30 8.99 1.94
C PHE A 3 -4.80 9.33 1.80
N THR A 4 -4.43 10.07 0.75
CA THR A 4 -3.03 10.41 0.48
C THR A 4 -2.45 11.30 1.59
N ILE A 5 -3.22 12.31 2.01
CA ILE A 5 -2.84 13.20 3.12
C ILE A 5 -2.67 12.38 4.40
N LEU A 6 -3.57 11.43 4.66
CA LEU A 6 -3.50 10.60 5.85
C LEU A 6 -2.27 9.69 5.83
N CYS A 7 -1.94 9.07 4.70
CA CYS A 7 -0.69 8.31 4.55
C CYS A 7 0.55 9.19 4.81
N ASP A 8 0.56 10.43 4.29
CA ASP A 8 1.68 11.35 4.48
C ASP A 8 1.80 11.78 5.95
N VAL A 9 0.70 12.11 6.62
CA VAL A 9 0.67 12.47 8.05
C VAL A 9 1.13 11.29 8.92
N LEU A 10 0.62 10.08 8.66
CA LEU A 10 1.03 8.87 9.38
C LEU A 10 2.52 8.58 9.18
N MET A 11 3.06 8.80 7.99
CA MET A 11 4.49 8.68 7.74
C MET A 11 5.31 9.72 8.52
N ILE A 12 4.92 10.99 8.44
CA ILE A 12 5.65 12.12 9.06
C ILE A 12 5.68 11.98 10.58
N PHE A 13 4.55 11.62 11.20
CA PHE A 13 4.39 11.49 12.64
C PHE A 13 4.57 10.05 13.15
N SER A 14 5.16 9.17 12.36
CA SER A 14 5.55 7.83 12.84
C SER A 14 6.74 7.89 13.79
N HIS A 15 7.13 6.75 14.37
CA HIS A 15 8.36 6.62 15.16
C HIS A 15 9.62 7.08 14.39
N GLN A 16 9.59 7.14 13.06
CA GLN A 16 10.68 7.64 12.22
C GLN A 16 10.98 9.13 12.44
N ILE A 17 10.06 9.91 13.03
CA ILE A 17 10.29 11.33 13.32
C ILE A 17 11.45 11.53 14.29
N MET A 18 11.67 10.57 15.20
CA MET A 18 12.74 10.59 16.20
C MET A 18 14.11 10.18 15.62
N THR A 19 14.15 9.59 14.42
CA THR A 19 15.39 9.15 13.77
C THR A 19 16.39 10.32 13.65
N GLY A 20 17.67 10.05 13.91
CA GLY A 20 18.73 11.05 13.87
C GLY A 20 18.91 11.85 15.16
N GLY A 21 18.49 11.30 16.31
CA GLY A 21 18.68 11.91 17.63
C GLY A 21 17.67 13.01 17.98
N ARG A 22 16.45 12.92 17.41
CA ARG A 22 15.37 13.90 17.63
C ARG A 22 14.38 13.42 18.69
N ASP A 23 14.89 12.93 19.82
CA ASP A 23 14.07 12.33 20.88
C ASP A 23 13.04 13.31 21.46
N MET A 24 13.32 14.61 21.40
CA MET A 24 12.38 15.67 21.80
C MET A 24 11.04 15.66 21.03
N LEU A 25 10.96 14.95 19.89
CA LEU A 25 9.76 14.82 19.08
C LEU A 25 8.90 13.59 19.46
N GLU A 26 9.31 12.80 20.44
CA GLU A 26 8.54 11.63 20.94
C GLU A 26 7.06 11.96 21.22
N PRO A 27 6.68 13.10 21.83
CA PRO A 27 5.27 13.41 22.09
C PRO A 27 4.41 13.61 20.83
N LEU A 28 5.03 13.75 19.66
CA LEU A 28 4.34 13.90 18.37
C LEU A 28 4.15 12.57 17.65
N VAL A 29 4.70 11.46 18.17
CA VAL A 29 4.56 10.15 17.55
C VAL A 29 3.11 9.69 17.63
N TYR A 30 2.55 9.38 16.47
CA TYR A 30 1.22 8.83 16.32
C TYR A 30 1.30 7.44 15.69
N THR A 31 0.65 6.47 16.35
CA THR A 31 0.52 5.09 15.83
C THR A 31 -0.94 4.86 15.45
N PRO A 32 -1.26 4.52 14.20
CA PRO A 32 -2.63 4.27 13.79
C PRO A 32 -3.17 3.02 14.50
N ASP A 33 -4.37 3.12 15.04
CA ASP A 33 -5.05 1.97 15.65
C ASP A 33 -5.49 0.94 14.60
N SER A 34 -5.89 -0.24 15.06
CA SER A 34 -6.33 -1.34 14.19
C SER A 34 -7.53 -0.99 13.31
N SER A 35 -8.41 -0.08 13.77
CA SER A 35 -9.58 0.36 13.00
C SER A 35 -9.13 1.18 11.80
N LEU A 36 -8.28 2.18 12.03
CA LEU A 36 -7.74 3.03 10.98
C LEU A 36 -6.89 2.23 9.99
N GLN A 37 -6.06 1.30 10.46
CA GLN A 37 -5.29 0.42 9.57
C GLN A 37 -6.20 -0.39 8.64
N SER A 38 -7.32 -0.91 9.18
CA SER A 38 -8.30 -1.66 8.41
C SER A 38 -9.03 -0.79 7.39
N GLU A 39 -9.41 0.45 7.75
CA GLU A 39 -10.04 1.40 6.83
C GLU A 39 -9.10 1.82 5.68
N LEU A 40 -7.83 2.06 5.98
CA LEU A 40 -6.82 2.35 4.95
C LEU A 40 -6.64 1.17 3.98
N LEU A 41 -6.61 -0.06 4.51
CA LEU A 41 -6.52 -1.26 3.69
C LEU A 41 -7.78 -1.43 2.83
N SER A 42 -8.98 -1.28 3.41
CA SER A 42 -10.24 -1.35 2.67
C SER A 42 -10.26 -0.38 1.51
N PHE A 43 -9.83 0.87 1.74
CA PHE A 43 -9.73 1.87 0.68
C PHE A 43 -8.83 1.41 -0.48
N ILE A 44 -7.70 0.77 -0.19
CA ILE A 44 -6.82 0.22 -1.23
C ILE A 44 -7.52 -0.91 -2.00
N LEU A 45 -8.18 -1.83 -1.30
CA LEU A 45 -8.90 -2.93 -1.93
C LEU A 45 -10.02 -2.43 -2.85
N ASP A 46 -10.79 -1.44 -2.42
CA ASP A 46 -11.95 -0.93 -3.14
C ASP A 46 -11.61 0.01 -4.31
N HIS A 47 -10.49 0.74 -4.23
CA HIS A 47 -10.16 1.79 -5.20
C HIS A 47 -8.91 1.54 -6.06
N VAL A 48 -8.04 0.60 -5.68
CA VAL A 48 -6.85 0.24 -6.46
C VAL A 48 -7.10 -1.05 -7.24
N PHE A 49 -7.55 -2.10 -6.58
CA PHE A 49 -7.73 -3.43 -7.16
C PHE A 49 -9.13 -3.61 -7.77
N ILE A 50 -9.40 -2.83 -8.82
CA ILE A 50 -10.66 -2.86 -9.57
C ILE A 50 -10.51 -3.68 -10.86
N ASP A 51 -11.53 -4.47 -11.22
CA ASP A 51 -11.55 -5.21 -12.47
C ASP A 51 -11.72 -4.25 -13.65
N GLN A 52 -10.77 -4.28 -14.59
CA GLN A 52 -10.75 -3.37 -15.75
C GLN A 52 -11.53 -3.91 -16.95
N ASP A 53 -12.09 -5.12 -16.83
CA ASP A 53 -12.65 -5.86 -17.97
C ASP A 53 -13.99 -5.29 -18.48
N ASP A 54 -14.69 -4.46 -17.71
CA ASP A 54 -16.01 -3.93 -18.08
C ASP A 54 -15.96 -2.67 -19.00
N ASP A 55 -14.81 -2.00 -19.13
CA ASP A 55 -14.69 -0.73 -19.88
C ASP A 55 -14.11 -0.89 -21.31
N ASN A 56 -13.93 -2.12 -21.79
CA ASN A 56 -13.31 -2.39 -23.09
C ASN A 56 -14.19 -2.11 -24.34
N ASN A 57 -15.34 -1.45 -24.19
CA ASN A 57 -16.31 -1.32 -25.29
C ASN A 57 -16.35 0.02 -26.04
N ASN A 58 -15.56 1.05 -25.69
CA ASN A 58 -15.62 2.34 -26.40
C ASN A 58 -14.24 2.84 -26.86
N GLY A 59 -13.78 2.37 -28.02
CA GLY A 59 -12.50 2.77 -28.62
C GLY A 59 -12.43 4.23 -29.10
N GLN A 60 -12.01 5.14 -28.22
CA GLN A 60 -11.56 6.50 -28.58
C GLN A 60 -10.18 6.80 -27.98
N GLN A 61 -9.32 7.51 -28.74
CA GLN A 61 -7.93 7.82 -28.36
C GLN A 61 -7.81 8.66 -27.07
N ASP A 62 -8.81 9.50 -26.75
CA ASP A 62 -8.88 10.25 -25.47
C ASP A 62 -9.02 9.32 -24.25
N ASP A 63 -9.50 8.09 -24.48
CA ASP A 63 -9.73 7.10 -23.42
C ASP A 63 -8.41 6.49 -22.93
N GLU A 64 -7.39 6.36 -23.79
CA GLU A 64 -6.08 5.82 -23.42
C GLU A 64 -5.29 6.74 -22.48
N ALA A 65 -5.26 8.05 -22.77
CA ALA A 65 -4.59 9.02 -21.91
C ALA A 65 -5.24 9.08 -20.52
N SER A 66 -6.58 9.06 -20.47
CA SER A 66 -7.37 9.01 -19.25
C SER A 66 -7.12 7.72 -18.44
N LYS A 67 -7.09 6.55 -19.11
CA LYS A 67 -6.77 5.26 -18.48
C LYS A 67 -5.37 5.25 -17.87
N ILE A 68 -4.38 5.79 -18.58
CA ILE A 68 -3.01 5.94 -18.09
C ILE A 68 -2.98 6.83 -16.84
N GLU A 69 -3.64 7.99 -16.86
CA GLU A 69 -3.70 8.88 -15.71
C GLU A 69 -4.39 8.23 -14.49
N ALA A 70 -5.51 7.54 -14.72
CA ALA A 70 -6.22 6.80 -13.68
C ALA A 70 -5.36 5.67 -13.08
N LEU A 71 -4.61 4.93 -13.91
CA LEU A 71 -3.65 3.93 -13.45
C LEU A 71 -2.52 4.56 -12.64
N HIS A 72 -1.93 5.67 -13.09
CA HIS A 72 -0.91 6.39 -12.33
C HIS A 72 -1.43 6.85 -10.97
N LYS A 73 -2.66 7.34 -10.89
CA LYS A 73 -3.30 7.73 -9.64
C LYS A 73 -3.46 6.53 -8.69
N ARG A 74 -3.95 5.38 -9.20
CA ARG A 74 -4.06 4.14 -8.41
C ARG A 74 -2.70 3.63 -7.93
N ARG A 75 -1.68 3.66 -8.79
CA ARG A 75 -0.28 3.33 -8.43
C ARG A 75 0.24 4.22 -7.30
N ASN A 76 -0.04 5.52 -7.34
CA ASN A 76 0.33 6.45 -6.28
C ASN A 76 -0.37 6.13 -4.95
N LEU A 77 -1.65 5.75 -4.97
CA LEU A 77 -2.38 5.33 -3.76
C LEU A 77 -1.77 4.06 -3.17
N LEU A 78 -1.52 3.05 -3.99
CA LEU A 78 -0.89 1.80 -3.55
C LEU A 78 0.49 2.05 -2.94
N ALA A 79 1.34 2.83 -3.62
CA ALA A 79 2.66 3.18 -3.11
C ALA A 79 2.59 3.97 -1.80
N ALA A 80 1.57 4.83 -1.61
CA ALA A 80 1.36 5.55 -0.36
C ALA A 80 1.14 4.58 0.82
N PHE A 81 0.27 3.58 0.64
CA PHE A 81 0.02 2.57 1.68
C PHE A 81 1.20 1.63 1.89
N CYS A 82 1.83 1.15 0.80
CA CYS A 82 2.99 0.26 0.89
C CYS A 82 4.16 0.90 1.65
N LYS A 83 4.34 2.23 1.56
CA LYS A 83 5.31 2.95 2.40
C LYS A 83 4.99 2.78 3.88
N LEU A 84 3.72 2.85 4.30
CA LEU A 84 3.34 2.64 5.70
C LEU A 84 3.74 1.24 6.19
N ILE A 85 3.59 0.22 5.34
CA ILE A 85 4.00 -1.17 5.66
C ILE A 85 5.52 -1.26 5.80
N VAL A 86 6.25 -0.75 4.80
CA VAL A 86 7.72 -0.82 4.74
C VAL A 86 8.36 -0.03 5.87
N TYR A 87 7.79 1.09 6.29
CA TYR A 87 8.29 1.87 7.41
C TYR A 87 7.69 1.46 8.75
N THR A 88 7.01 0.31 8.83
CA THR A 88 6.44 -0.26 10.07
C THR A 88 5.50 0.70 10.80
N VAL A 89 4.77 1.52 10.06
CA VAL A 89 3.72 2.42 10.57
C VAL A 89 2.40 1.67 10.71
N VAL A 90 2.14 0.71 9.83
CA VAL A 90 1.04 -0.25 9.92
C VAL A 90 1.60 -1.66 10.05
N GLU A 91 0.79 -2.59 10.57
CA GLU A 91 1.20 -3.96 10.77
C GLU A 91 1.50 -4.66 9.44
N MET A 92 2.60 -5.41 9.39
CA MET A 92 3.01 -6.14 8.17
C MET A 92 1.94 -7.14 7.71
N ASN A 93 1.11 -7.65 8.61
CA ASN A 93 0.02 -8.59 8.28
C ASN A 93 -0.98 -8.01 7.27
N THR A 94 -1.19 -6.68 7.28
CA THR A 94 -2.05 -5.99 6.29
C THR A 94 -1.55 -6.15 4.85
N ALA A 95 -0.26 -6.46 4.67
CA ALA A 95 0.32 -6.70 3.36
C ALA A 95 -0.17 -8.00 2.72
N ALA A 96 -0.72 -8.95 3.49
CA ALA A 96 -1.21 -10.21 2.95
C ALA A 96 -2.29 -10.00 1.87
N ASP A 97 -3.24 -9.10 2.15
CA ASP A 97 -4.33 -8.75 1.23
C ASP A 97 -3.86 -8.02 -0.04
N ILE A 98 -2.64 -7.46 -0.01
CA ILE A 98 -1.97 -6.86 -1.17
C ILE A 98 -1.14 -7.89 -1.93
N PHE A 99 -0.39 -8.74 -1.22
CA PHE A 99 0.49 -9.74 -1.83
C PHE A 99 -0.29 -10.77 -2.64
N LYS A 100 -1.49 -11.15 -2.19
CA LYS A 100 -2.37 -12.07 -2.95
C LYS A 100 -2.77 -11.53 -4.33
N GLN A 101 -2.73 -10.21 -4.53
CA GLN A 101 -3.09 -9.54 -5.79
C GLN A 101 -1.95 -9.55 -6.83
N TYR A 102 -0.74 -9.99 -6.45
CA TYR A 102 0.46 -9.88 -7.28
C TYR A 102 0.31 -10.45 -8.69
N MET A 103 -0.26 -11.65 -8.82
CA MET A 103 -0.42 -12.28 -10.14
C MET A 103 -1.56 -11.65 -10.94
N LYS A 104 -2.68 -11.34 -10.30
CA LYS A 104 -3.88 -10.78 -10.96
C LYS A 104 -3.59 -9.39 -11.57
N TYR A 105 -2.87 -8.54 -10.84
CA TYR A 105 -2.56 -7.17 -11.27
C TYR A 105 -1.07 -6.97 -11.58
N TYR A 106 -0.40 -7.99 -12.12
CA TYR A 106 1.03 -7.97 -12.36
C TYR A 106 1.48 -6.80 -13.25
N ASN A 107 0.74 -6.54 -14.35
CA ASN A 107 1.07 -5.47 -15.29
C ASN A 107 0.89 -4.07 -14.68
N ASP A 108 -0.12 -3.91 -13.82
CA ASP A 108 -0.50 -2.61 -13.25
C ASP A 108 0.32 -2.24 -12.00
N TYR A 109 0.59 -3.22 -11.14
CA TYR A 109 1.10 -3.02 -9.79
C TYR A 109 2.26 -3.95 -9.39
N GLY A 110 2.65 -4.89 -10.26
CA GLY A 110 3.58 -5.96 -9.92
C GLY A 110 4.95 -5.47 -9.43
N ASP A 111 5.44 -4.35 -9.96
CA ASP A 111 6.70 -3.74 -9.52
C ASP A 111 6.60 -3.16 -8.09
N ILE A 112 5.52 -2.45 -7.77
CA ILE A 112 5.27 -1.89 -6.43
C ILE A 112 5.12 -3.00 -5.39
N ILE A 113 4.32 -4.03 -5.70
CA ILE A 113 4.06 -5.16 -4.80
C ILE A 113 5.36 -5.94 -4.57
N LYS A 114 6.12 -6.24 -5.63
CA LYS A 114 7.39 -6.97 -5.55
C LYS A 114 8.43 -6.21 -4.72
N GLU A 115 8.55 -4.90 -4.89
CA GLU A 115 9.46 -4.09 -4.09
C GLU A 115 9.04 -4.07 -2.62
N THR A 116 7.73 -3.98 -2.34
CA THR A 116 7.18 -4.05 -0.98
C THR A 116 7.50 -5.39 -0.31
N MET A 117 7.33 -6.52 -1.02
CA MET A 117 7.74 -7.85 -0.55
C MET A 117 9.26 -7.92 -0.30
N SER A 118 10.06 -7.28 -1.16
CA SER A 118 11.51 -7.25 -1.01
C SER A 118 11.94 -6.48 0.24
N LYS A 119 11.35 -5.30 0.47
CA LYS A 119 11.63 -4.44 1.63
C LYS A 119 11.16 -5.04 2.94
N THR A 120 9.93 -5.57 2.99
CA THR A 120 9.41 -6.28 4.18
C THR A 120 10.28 -7.48 4.54
N ARG A 121 10.79 -8.23 3.56
CA ARG A 121 11.76 -9.32 3.78
C ARG A 121 13.11 -8.85 4.32
N GLN A 122 13.59 -7.67 3.90
CA GLN A 122 14.83 -7.09 4.42
C GLN A 122 14.69 -6.66 5.89
N ILE A 123 13.51 -6.18 6.27
CA ILE A 123 13.18 -5.74 7.63
C ILE A 123 13.01 -6.94 8.56
N ASP A 124 12.16 -7.89 8.18
CA ASP A 124 11.91 -9.11 8.95
C ASP A 124 11.59 -10.29 8.02
N LYS A 125 12.55 -11.20 7.87
CA LYS A 125 12.41 -12.38 6.99
C LYS A 125 11.33 -13.34 7.48
N ILE A 126 11.17 -13.51 8.79
CA ILE A 126 10.26 -14.48 9.38
C ILE A 126 8.83 -13.94 9.25
N GLN A 127 8.62 -12.69 9.65
CA GLN A 127 7.30 -12.06 9.55
C GLN A 127 6.86 -11.89 8.10
N CYS A 128 7.78 -11.56 7.18
CA CYS A 128 7.49 -11.53 5.75
C CYS A 128 7.05 -12.91 5.24
N ALA A 129 7.76 -13.99 5.60
CA ALA A 129 7.36 -15.35 5.20
C ALA A 129 5.98 -15.76 5.75
N LYS A 130 5.68 -15.42 7.01
CA LYS A 130 4.34 -15.65 7.60
C LYS A 130 3.26 -14.89 6.85
N THR A 131 3.51 -13.62 6.53
CA THR A 131 2.57 -12.77 5.79
C THR A 131 2.34 -13.29 4.36
N LEU A 132 3.38 -13.81 3.71
CA LEU A 132 3.26 -14.46 2.40
C LEU A 132 2.42 -15.73 2.46
N ILE A 133 2.64 -16.60 3.46
CA ILE A 133 1.79 -17.78 3.66
C ILE A 133 0.33 -17.37 3.89
N LEU A 134 0.10 -16.35 4.74
CA LEU A 134 -1.25 -15.82 4.97
C LEU A 134 -1.90 -15.35 3.66
N SER A 135 -1.15 -14.64 2.81
CA SER A 135 -1.66 -14.18 1.51
C SER A 135 -2.11 -15.34 0.61
N LEU A 136 -1.40 -16.47 0.62
CA LEU A 136 -1.73 -17.67 -0.15
C LEU A 136 -2.94 -18.43 0.42
N GLN A 137 -3.17 -18.37 1.73
CA GLN A 137 -4.32 -18.99 2.38
C GLN A 137 -5.63 -18.23 2.14
N GLN A 138 -5.54 -16.96 1.74
CA GLN A 138 -6.67 -16.08 1.46
C GLN A 138 -7.05 -16.02 -0.04
N VAL A 139 -6.34 -16.77 -0.89
CA VAL A 139 -6.66 -16.92 -2.33
C VAL A 139 -7.82 -17.88 -2.53
#